data_AF-A0A9P0GUN7-F1
#
_entry.id   AF-A0A9P0GUN7-F1
#
_cell.length_a   1.000
_cell.length_b   1.000
_cell.length_c   1.000
_cell.angle_alpha   90.00
_cell.angle_beta   90.00
_cell.angle_gamma   90.00
#
_symmetry.space_group_name_H-M   'P 1'
#
loop_
_entity.id
_entity.type
_entity.pdbx_description
1 polymer ?
#
loop_
_entity_poly.entity_id
_entity_poly.type
_entity_poly.pdbx_seq_one_letter_code
_entity_poly.pdbx_strand_id
1 'polypeptide(L)'
;MANPIKALNEHFLYNCKLAKALQQLLLPNERKLIELWFDKLLEMDKTVDQMIIRSDYMWFILLMLQSKKVKEPFTRLPPSNLLPLKKFVRLHIYEEVLIANEPNMVLSEPRRISRDSIFSEVEMITAATSCSSIKHSK
;
A
#
# COMPACT_ATOMS: atom_id res chain seq x y z
N MET A 1 18.45 3.66 -17.76
CA MET A 1 17.69 2.86 -16.77
C MET A 1 17.35 3.77 -15.59
N ALA A 2 16.13 3.73 -15.05
CA ALA A 2 15.77 4.53 -13.89
C ALA A 2 16.59 4.09 -12.65
N ASN A 3 17.09 5.04 -11.86
CA ASN A 3 17.79 4.72 -10.61
C ASN A 3 16.77 4.16 -9.60
N PRO A 4 16.91 2.90 -9.15
CA PRO A 4 15.92 2.26 -8.28
C PRO A 4 15.76 2.96 -6.93
N ILE A 5 16.82 3.55 -6.40
CA ILE A 5 16.79 4.31 -5.13
C ILE A 5 15.99 5.61 -5.32
N LYS A 6 16.16 6.27 -6.46
CA LYS A 6 15.39 7.47 -6.80
C LYS A 6 13.90 7.14 -6.96
N ALA A 7 13.58 6.08 -7.69
CA ALA A 7 12.20 5.62 -7.87
C ALA A 7 11.53 5.27 -6.52
N LEU A 8 12.25 4.55 -5.64
CA LEU A 8 11.75 4.21 -4.30
C LEU A 8 11.38 5.46 -3.49
N ASN A 9 12.23 6.50 -3.53
CA ASN A 9 11.95 7.78 -2.88
C ASN A 9 10.75 8.52 -3.48
N GLU A 10 10.70 8.60 -4.81
CA GLU A 10 9.61 9.29 -5.50
C GLU A 10 8.26 8.62 -5.21
N HIS A 11 8.22 7.29 -5.19
CA HIS A 11 7.04 6.51 -4.84
C HIS A 11 6.60 6.76 -3.39
N PHE A 12 7.54 6.73 -2.45
CA PHE A 12 7.26 7.05 -1.05
C PHE A 12 6.68 8.47 -0.89
N LEU A 13 7.29 9.48 -1.52
CA LEU A 13 6.84 10.86 -1.43
C LEU A 13 5.47 11.07 -2.07
N TYR A 14 5.20 10.39 -3.19
CA TYR A 14 3.88 10.41 -3.81
C TYR A 14 2.82 9.83 -2.86
N ASN A 15 3.06 8.65 -2.30
CA ASN A 15 2.15 8.02 -1.35
C ASN A 15 1.95 8.87 -0.09
N CYS A 16 3.01 9.54 0.39
CA CYS A 16 2.92 10.46 1.54
C CYS A 16 2.00 11.65 1.25
N LYS A 17 2.10 12.27 0.06
CA LYS A 17 1.20 13.37 -0.34
C LYS A 17 -0.26 12.90 -0.41
N LEU A 18 -0.49 11.74 -1.00
CA LEU A 18 -1.84 11.15 -1.07
C LEU A 18 -2.38 10.82 0.32
N ALA A 19 -1.56 10.21 1.18
CA ALA A 19 -1.93 9.88 2.55
C ALA A 19 -2.25 11.13 3.37
N LYS A 20 -1.49 12.23 3.24
CA LYS A 20 -1.79 13.53 3.87
C LYS A 20 -3.12 14.12 3.41
N ALA A 21 -3.51 13.92 2.15
CA ALA A 21 -4.83 14.32 1.66
C ALA A 21 -5.95 13.49 2.30
N LEU A 22 -5.80 12.16 2.37
CA LEU A 22 -6.79 11.27 2.99
C LEU A 22 -6.88 11.45 4.52
N GLN A 23 -5.79 11.80 5.18
CA GLN A 23 -5.72 12.06 6.62
C GLN A 23 -6.69 13.17 7.07
N GLN A 24 -7.07 14.09 6.18
CA GLN A 24 -8.05 15.13 6.47
C GLN A 24 -9.45 14.58 6.75
N LEU A 25 -9.72 13.33 6.37
CA LEU A 25 -10.98 12.63 6.62
C LEU A 25 -11.04 11.96 8.00
N LEU A 26 -9.93 11.96 8.75
CA LEU A 26 -9.87 11.39 10.09
C LEU A 26 -10.35 12.38 11.16
N LEU A 27 -10.70 11.82 12.33
CA LEU A 27 -10.97 12.59 13.53
C LEU A 27 -9.73 13.39 13.98
N PRO A 28 -9.88 14.55 14.63
CA PRO A 28 -8.74 15.40 15.00
C PRO A 28 -7.65 14.69 15.81
N ASN A 29 -8.02 13.78 16.71
CA ASN A 29 -7.07 13.04 17.55
C ASN A 29 -6.26 12.02 16.73
N GLU A 30 -6.94 11.26 15.86
CA GLU A 30 -6.30 10.29 14.96
C GLU A 30 -5.42 10.99 13.93
N ARG A 31 -5.87 12.15 13.43
CA ARG A 31 -5.10 12.99 12.52
C ARG A 31 -3.75 13.35 13.11
N LYS A 32 -3.72 13.94 14.31
CA LYS A 32 -2.45 14.32 14.97
C LYS A 32 -1.52 13.13 15.14
N LEU A 33 -2.07 11.96 15.45
CA LEU A 33 -1.27 10.77 15.65
C LEU A 33 -0.67 10.24 14.34
N ILE A 34 -1.46 10.19 13.28
CA ILE A 34 -0.98 9.82 11.94
C ILE A 34 0.06 10.82 11.41
N GLU A 35 -0.05 12.09 11.78
CA GLU A 35 0.96 13.11 11.45
C GLU A 35 2.33 12.75 12.05
N LEU A 36 2.36 12.37 13.33
CA LEU A 36 3.59 11.92 14.00
C LEU A 36 4.19 10.67 13.33
N TRP A 37 3.34 9.76 12.83
CA TRP A 37 3.80 8.64 12.02
C TRP A 37 4.42 9.09 10.70
N PHE A 38 3.84 10.06 10.00
CA PHE A 38 4.41 10.59 8.76
C PHE A 38 5.76 11.25 8.99
N ASP A 39 5.89 12.05 10.04
CA ASP A 39 7.16 12.68 10.41
C ASP A 39 8.23 11.62 10.65
N LYS A 40 7.90 10.57 11.41
CA LYS A 40 8.83 9.45 11.63
C LYS A 40 9.26 8.78 10.33
N LEU A 41 8.32 8.51 9.41
CA LEU A 41 8.63 7.84 8.15
C LEU A 41 9.45 8.73 7.20
N LEU A 42 9.25 10.05 7.25
CA LEU A 42 10.03 11.02 6.49
C LEU A 42 11.51 11.01 6.91
N GLU A 43 11.80 10.84 8.20
CA GLU A 43 13.17 10.76 8.75
C GLU A 43 13.93 9.46 8.38
N MET A 44 13.23 8.45 7.86
CA MET A 44 13.79 7.13 7.55
C MET A 44 14.38 7.03 6.12
N ASP A 45 15.25 7.96 5.74
CA ASP A 45 15.89 8.00 4.40
C ASP A 45 17.40 7.71 4.41
N LYS A 46 17.98 7.35 5.55
CA LYS A 46 19.44 7.26 5.71
C LYS A 46 20.06 6.04 5.05
N THR A 47 19.32 4.93 5.00
CA THR A 47 19.78 3.66 4.40
C THR A 47 18.70 3.07 3.51
N VAL A 48 19.10 2.25 2.53
CA VAL A 48 18.15 1.57 1.63
C VAL A 48 17.16 0.71 2.42
N ASP A 49 17.60 0.04 3.49
CA ASP A 49 16.72 -0.74 4.37
C ASP A 49 15.66 0.13 5.04
N GLN A 50 16.04 1.31 5.53
CA GLN A 50 15.08 2.27 6.10
C GLN A 50 14.08 2.74 5.03
N MET A 51 14.55 3.00 3.81
CA MET A 51 13.70 3.41 2.70
C MET A 51 12.68 2.33 2.31
N ILE A 52 13.07 1.06 2.31
CA ILE A 52 12.17 -0.07 2.07
C ILE A 52 11.15 -0.15 3.20
N ILE A 53 11.59 -0.15 4.46
CA ILE A 53 10.69 -0.22 5.62
C ILE A 53 9.67 0.91 5.57
N ARG A 54 10.09 2.17 5.39
CA ARG A 54 9.14 3.28 5.36
C ARG A 54 8.15 3.21 4.20
N SER A 55 8.56 2.62 3.07
CA SER A 55 7.68 2.45 1.91
C SER A 55 6.58 1.44 2.20
N ASP A 56 6.93 0.32 2.84
CA ASP A 56 5.96 -0.69 3.30
C ASP A 56 4.95 -0.09 4.29
N TYR A 57 5.44 0.67 5.27
CA TYR A 57 4.59 1.35 6.25
C TYR A 57 3.67 2.38 5.58
N MET A 58 4.21 3.21 4.68
CA MET A 58 3.43 4.24 4.00
C MET A 58 2.31 3.62 3.15
N TRP A 59 2.61 2.53 2.44
CA TRP A 59 1.61 1.81 1.66
C TRP A 59 0.51 1.21 2.55
N PHE A 60 0.89 0.59 3.67
CA PHE A 60 -0.09 0.03 4.61
C PHE A 60 -0.95 1.12 5.27
N ILE A 61 -0.37 2.26 5.63
CA ILE A 61 -1.13 3.42 6.13
C ILE A 61 -2.11 3.89 5.07
N LEU A 62 -1.69 4.00 3.81
CA LEU A 62 -2.57 4.43 2.73
C LEU A 62 -3.80 3.53 2.60
N LEU A 63 -3.63 2.21 2.65
CA LEU A 63 -4.74 1.25 2.65
C LEU A 63 -5.66 1.41 3.86
N MET A 64 -5.12 1.62 5.06
CA MET A 64 -5.95 1.90 6.24
C MET A 64 -6.76 3.19 6.07
N LEU A 65 -6.15 4.25 5.53
CA LEU A 65 -6.81 5.54 5.34
C LEU A 65 -7.94 5.48 4.31
N GLN A 66 -7.86 4.60 3.31
CA GLN A 66 -8.98 4.35 2.38
C GLN A 66 -10.25 3.87 3.11
N SER A 67 -10.08 3.08 4.17
CA SER A 67 -11.19 2.61 5.02
C SER A 67 -11.64 3.64 6.08
N LYS A 68 -10.96 4.80 6.18
CA LYS A 68 -11.17 5.85 7.20
C LYS A 68 -11.11 5.35 8.64
N LYS A 69 -10.39 4.26 8.89
CA LYS A 69 -10.22 3.68 10.23
C LYS A 69 -8.74 3.50 10.53
N VAL A 70 -8.27 4.16 11.58
CA VAL A 70 -6.93 3.93 12.12
C VAL A 70 -6.98 2.71 13.03
N LYS A 71 -6.04 1.78 12.84
CA LYS A 71 -5.94 0.55 13.63
C LYS A 71 -4.60 0.49 14.34
N GLU A 72 -4.53 -0.33 15.38
CA GLU A 72 -3.26 -0.69 16.02
C GLU A 72 -2.27 -1.21 14.97
N PRO A 73 -0.97 -0.88 15.04
CA PRO A 73 -0.29 -0.11 16.09
C PRO A 73 -0.32 1.42 15.90
N PHE A 74 -1.02 1.92 14.87
CA PHE A 74 -1.02 3.34 14.49
C PHE A 74 -1.93 4.22 15.35
N THR A 75 -2.60 3.61 16.32
CA THR A 75 -3.31 4.25 17.44
C THR A 75 -2.38 4.62 18.60
N ARG A 76 -1.07 4.36 18.45
CA ARG A 76 -0.01 4.76 19.41
C ARG A 76 1.10 5.52 18.71
N LEU A 77 1.99 6.13 19.52
CA LEU A 77 3.16 6.82 19.00
C LEU A 77 4.10 5.86 18.26
N PRO A 78 4.76 6.30 17.18
CA PRO A 78 5.75 5.49 16.51
C PRO A 78 6.94 5.20 17.43
N PRO A 79 7.44 3.95 17.49
CA PRO A 79 8.65 3.63 18.23
C PRO A 79 9.88 4.30 17.61
N SER A 80 10.91 4.52 18.43
CA SER A 80 12.17 5.12 17.97
C SER A 80 12.85 4.29 16.86
N ASN A 81 12.79 2.95 16.99
CA ASN A 81 13.31 2.01 16.01
C ASN A 81 12.16 1.19 15.43
N LEU A 82 11.91 1.39 14.14
CA LEU A 82 10.87 0.66 13.41
C LEU A 82 11.42 -0.65 12.86
N LEU A 83 10.77 -1.75 13.24
CA LEU A 83 11.01 -3.06 12.66
C LEU A 83 10.34 -3.15 11.28
N PRO A 84 10.71 -4.12 10.44
CA PRO A 84 9.95 -4.41 9.23
C PRO A 84 8.46 -4.63 9.54
N LEU A 85 7.59 -4.08 8.70
CA LEU A 85 6.13 -4.00 8.96
C LEU A 85 5.52 -5.35 9.36
N LYS A 86 5.90 -6.43 8.67
CA LYS A 86 5.42 -7.80 8.91
C LYS A 86 5.73 -8.33 10.31
N LYS A 87 6.78 -7.81 10.96
CA LYS A 87 7.16 -8.16 12.34
C LYS A 87 6.49 -7.26 13.38
N PHE A 88 5.94 -6.12 12.94
CA PHE A 88 5.40 -5.10 13.82
C PHE A 88 3.87 -5.12 13.88
N VAL A 89 3.21 -5.29 12.72
CA VAL A 89 1.75 -5.40 12.64
C VAL A 89 1.33 -6.84 12.87
N ARG A 90 0.35 -7.06 13.75
CA ARG A 90 -0.22 -8.39 14.00
C ARG A 90 -0.93 -8.89 12.74
N LEU A 91 -0.76 -10.18 12.44
CA LEU A 91 -1.25 -10.79 11.19
C LEU A 91 -2.74 -10.51 10.93
N HIS A 92 -3.62 -10.73 11.92
CA HIS A 92 -5.06 -10.48 11.75
C HIS A 92 -5.40 -9.03 11.38
N ILE A 93 -4.65 -8.04 11.90
CA ILE A 93 -4.86 -6.63 11.52
C ILE A 93 -4.40 -6.40 10.09
N TYR A 94 -3.26 -6.97 9.71
CA TYR A 94 -2.73 -6.87 8.37
C TYR A 94 -3.73 -7.43 7.35
N GLU A 95 -4.24 -8.64 7.58
CA GLU A 95 -5.24 -9.29 6.74
C GLU A 95 -6.55 -8.51 6.67
N GLU A 96 -7.06 -8.02 7.80
CA GLU A 96 -8.30 -7.23 7.82
C GLU A 96 -8.19 -5.98 6.95
N VAL A 97 -7.05 -5.28 7.00
CA VAL A 97 -6.81 -4.10 6.15
C VAL A 97 -6.73 -4.46 4.68
N LEU A 98 -6.11 -5.59 4.33
CA LEU A 98 -6.05 -6.05 2.94
C LEU A 98 -7.44 -6.44 2.42
N ILE A 99 -8.20 -7.23 3.18
CA ILE A 99 -9.55 -7.66 2.82
C ILE A 99 -10.48 -6.45 2.64
N ALA A 100 -10.41 -5.47 3.53
CA ALA A 100 -11.21 -4.25 3.42
C ALA A 100 -10.94 -3.45 2.13
N ASN A 101 -9.75 -3.61 1.53
CA ASN A 101 -9.35 -2.93 0.31
C ASN A 101 -9.40 -3.81 -0.94
N GLU A 102 -9.70 -5.10 -0.83
CA GLU A 102 -9.83 -6.03 -1.96
C GLU A 102 -10.74 -5.49 -3.08
N PRO A 103 -11.90 -4.88 -2.80
CA PRO A 103 -12.75 -4.31 -3.85
C PRO A 103 -12.08 -3.21 -4.68
N ASN A 104 -11.09 -2.51 -4.11
CA ASN A 104 -10.34 -1.45 -4.78
C ASN A 104 -9.16 -2.00 -5.62
N MET A 105 -8.81 -3.28 -5.44
CA MET A 105 -7.71 -3.94 -6.13
C MET A 105 -8.17 -4.75 -7.35
N VAL A 106 -9.47 -4.93 -7.52
CA VAL A 106 -10.04 -5.46 -8.75
C VAL A 106 -9.82 -4.41 -9.84
N LEU A 107 -8.79 -4.62 -10.67
CA LEU A 107 -8.72 -3.98 -11.97
C LEU A 107 -10.08 -4.19 -12.61
N SER A 108 -10.82 -3.10 -12.85
CA SER A 108 -12.02 -3.20 -13.65
C SER A 108 -11.58 -3.90 -14.93
N GLU A 109 -12.02 -5.14 -15.13
CA GLU A 109 -12.00 -5.82 -16.43
C GLU A 109 -12.27 -4.73 -17.46
N PRO A 110 -11.44 -4.58 -18.52
CA PRO A 110 -11.65 -3.52 -19.50
C PRO A 110 -13.12 -3.61 -19.86
N ARG A 111 -13.91 -2.61 -19.42
CA ARG A 111 -15.34 -2.56 -19.70
C ARG A 111 -15.40 -2.81 -21.17
N ARG A 112 -15.99 -3.95 -21.56
CA ARG A 112 -16.11 -4.39 -22.95
C ARG A 112 -16.23 -3.13 -23.78
N ILE A 113 -15.22 -2.91 -24.63
CA ILE A 113 -15.18 -1.84 -25.60
C ILE A 113 -16.63 -1.62 -26.04
N SER A 114 -17.10 -0.38 -25.88
CA SER A 114 -18.41 0.05 -26.37
C SER A 114 -18.73 -0.74 -27.64
N ARG A 115 -19.91 -1.38 -27.72
CA ARG A 115 -20.37 -2.08 -28.92
C ARG A 115 -20.65 -1.10 -30.07
N ASP A 116 -19.84 -0.06 -30.21
CA ASP A 116 -19.68 0.64 -31.47
C ASP A 116 -18.96 -0.34 -32.38
N SER A 117 -19.71 -0.82 -33.37
CA SER A 117 -19.45 -1.94 -34.28
C SER A 117 -18.23 -1.79 -35.19
N ILE A 118 -17.24 -0.98 -34.81
CA ILE A 118 -16.14 -0.58 -35.68
C ILE A 118 -14.93 -1.53 -35.59
N PHE A 119 -14.69 -2.16 -34.43
CA PHE A 119 -13.45 -2.93 -34.21
C PHE A 119 -13.70 -4.36 -33.71
N SER A 120 -14.62 -5.07 -34.38
CA SER A 120 -14.78 -6.52 -34.19
C SER A 120 -13.80 -7.27 -35.07
N GLU A 121 -12.57 -7.47 -34.60
CA GLU A 121 -11.75 -8.60 -35.07
C GLU A 121 -11.21 -9.37 -33.86
N VAL A 122 -11.34 -10.68 -33.99
CA VAL A 122 -11.20 -11.71 -32.99
C VAL A 122 -9.74 -12.10 -32.88
N GLU A 123 -9.17 -12.07 -31.68
CA GLU A 123 -8.01 -12.92 -31.39
C GLU A 123 -8.07 -13.47 -29.96
N MET A 124 -8.26 -14.79 -29.90
CA MET A 124 -8.10 -15.61 -28.69
C MET A 124 -6.62 -15.70 -28.35
N ILE A 125 -6.19 -15.22 -27.19
CA ILE A 125 -4.95 -15.70 -26.57
C ILE A 125 -5.17 -15.97 -25.08
N THR A 126 -4.80 -17.19 -24.70
CA THR A 126 -4.98 -17.90 -23.44
C THR A 126 -4.36 -17.19 -22.23
N ALA A 127 -5.14 -17.04 -21.17
CA ALA A 127 -4.69 -16.56 -19.87
C ALA A 127 -3.82 -17.61 -19.17
N ALA A 128 -2.55 -17.28 -18.94
CA ALA A 128 -1.69 -18.00 -18.01
C ALA A 128 -0.90 -17.00 -17.17
N THR A 129 -1.40 -16.74 -15.96
CA THR A 129 -0.59 -16.21 -14.85
C THR A 129 -1.13 -16.78 -13.55
N SER A 130 -0.83 -18.07 -13.33
CA SER A 130 -0.89 -18.71 -12.02
C SER A 130 0.45 -18.48 -11.31
N CYS A 131 0.45 -17.70 -10.23
CA CYS A 131 1.56 -17.59 -9.30
C CYS A 131 1.01 -17.64 -7.87
N SER A 132 0.88 -18.83 -7.30
CA SER A 132 0.85 -19.08 -5.85
C SER A 132 1.09 -20.58 -5.52
N SER A 133 2.33 -20.86 -5.13
CA SER A 133 2.77 -21.68 -3.98
C SER A 133 2.70 -23.22 -3.95
N ILE A 134 3.90 -23.82 -4.01
CA ILE A 134 4.53 -24.80 -3.06
C ILE A 134 3.82 -26.14 -2.76
N LYS A 135 4.51 -27.26 -3.05
CA LYS A 135 4.57 -28.46 -2.17
C LYS A 135 5.98 -29.10 -2.18
N HIS A 136 6.43 -29.43 -0.97
CA HIS A 136 7.68 -30.10 -0.61
C HIS A 136 7.87 -31.47 -1.27
N SER A 137 9.13 -31.82 -1.58
CA SER A 137 9.66 -33.16 -1.30
C SER A 137 11.19 -33.17 -1.45
N LYS A 138 11.89 -33.44 -0.35
CA LYS A 138 12.81 -34.58 -0.21
C LYS A 138 13.03 -34.85 1.27
#